data_AF-A0A734HKH5-F1
#
_entry.id   AF-A0A734HKH5-F1
#
_cell.length_a   1.000
_cell.length_b   1.000
_cell.length_c   1.000
_cell.angle_alpha   90.00
_cell.angle_beta   90.00
_cell.angle_gamma   90.00
#
_symmetry.space_group_name_H-M   'P 1'
#
loop_
_entity.id
_entity.type
_entity.pdbx_description
1 polymer ?
#
loop_
_entity_poly.entity_id
_entity_poly.type
_entity_poly.pdbx_seq_one_letter_code
_entity_poly.pdbx_strand_id
1 'polypeptide(L)'
;MNEDKVQRIVEEVVFRLQRRAQSNIALSTAQLRDADSRTLFSRYGNLRILLADLPLLRGIAEQNDNDIAAIKLHYALALGVNVQISLCRSLLTSLPVKKLARLPLSFCDENGQSIILHSGQLLSYADVARLRRQILVLRRRCIVTALAHEAASVRNIQLIRQE
;
A
#
# COMPACT_ATOMS: atom_id res chain seq x y z
N MET A 1 31.56 -30.15 -15.38
CA MET A 1 30.43 -30.16 -16.35
C MET A 1 29.06 -29.82 -15.75
N ASN A 2 28.87 -29.78 -14.43
CA ASN A 2 27.61 -29.35 -13.79
C ASN A 2 27.65 -27.92 -13.24
N GLU A 3 28.82 -27.41 -12.86
CA GLU A 3 28.94 -26.04 -12.31
C GLU A 3 28.55 -24.97 -13.34
N ASP A 4 29.00 -25.07 -14.60
CA ASP A 4 28.64 -24.11 -15.65
C ASP A 4 27.14 -24.07 -15.95
N LYS A 5 26.45 -25.22 -15.83
CA LYS A 5 24.99 -25.30 -16.04
C LYS A 5 24.24 -24.71 -14.85
N VAL A 6 24.66 -25.02 -13.63
CA VAL A 6 24.07 -24.44 -12.41
C VAL A 6 24.29 -22.93 -12.41
N GLN A 7 25.49 -22.47 -12.75
CA GLN A 7 25.83 -21.05 -12.83
C GLN A 7 24.93 -20.30 -13.82
N ARG A 8 24.74 -20.82 -15.03
CA ARG A 8 23.81 -20.24 -16.02
C ARG A 8 22.37 -20.19 -15.52
N ILE A 9 21.91 -21.21 -14.81
CA ILE A 9 20.55 -21.23 -14.24
C ILE A 9 20.42 -20.15 -13.15
N VAL A 10 21.41 -20.05 -12.26
CA VAL A 10 21.40 -19.04 -11.19
C VAL A 10 21.41 -17.64 -11.78
N GLU A 11 22.27 -17.36 -12.76
CA GLU A 11 22.34 -16.08 -13.46
C GLU A 11 20.99 -15.71 -14.10
N GLU A 12 20.35 -16.65 -14.79
CA GLU A 12 19.04 -16.43 -15.41
C GLU A 12 17.94 -16.19 -14.38
N VAL A 13 17.94 -16.92 -13.25
CA VAL A 13 16.97 -16.71 -12.16
C VAL A 13 17.17 -15.33 -11.53
N VAL A 14 18.40 -14.96 -11.22
CA VAL A 14 18.73 -13.63 -10.66
C VAL A 14 18.28 -12.54 -11.63
N PHE A 15 18.59 -12.67 -12.91
CA PHE A 15 18.17 -11.73 -13.95
C PHE A 15 16.64 -11.58 -13.99
N ARG A 16 15.90 -12.69 -13.97
CA ARG A 16 14.42 -12.66 -13.95
C ARG A 16 13.86 -12.02 -12.69
N LEU A 17 14.43 -12.30 -11.52
CA LEU A 17 14.00 -11.73 -10.25
C LEU A 17 14.26 -10.22 -10.20
N GLN A 18 15.43 -9.77 -10.67
CA GLN A 18 15.75 -8.34 -10.77
C GLN A 18 14.81 -7.64 -11.73
N ARG A 19 14.55 -8.22 -12.91
CA ARG A 19 13.58 -7.68 -13.87
C ARG A 19 12.19 -7.59 -13.25
N ARG A 20 11.72 -8.65 -12.60
CA ARG A 20 10.42 -8.65 -11.89
C ARG A 20 10.35 -7.54 -10.84
N ALA A 21 11.40 -7.37 -10.04
CA ALA A 21 11.46 -6.35 -8.98
C ALA A 21 11.36 -4.91 -9.52
N GLN A 22 11.78 -4.67 -10.77
CA GLN A 22 11.67 -3.36 -11.41
C GLN A 22 10.39 -3.19 -12.23
N SER A 23 9.77 -4.30 -12.66
CA SER A 23 8.51 -4.28 -13.40
C SER A 23 7.37 -3.75 -12.52
N ASN A 24 6.62 -2.81 -13.08
CA ASN A 24 5.40 -2.26 -12.48
C ASN A 24 4.19 -2.53 -13.38
N ILE A 25 3.01 -2.66 -12.77
CA ILE A 25 1.74 -2.72 -13.48
C ILE A 25 0.69 -1.91 -12.73
N ALA A 26 -0.09 -1.13 -13.48
CA ALA A 26 -1.21 -0.37 -12.94
C ALA A 26 -2.52 -1.00 -13.42
N LEU A 27 -3.42 -1.31 -12.49
CA LEU A 27 -4.70 -1.97 -12.77
C LEU A 27 -5.83 -1.28 -12.01
N SER A 28 -7.02 -1.28 -12.61
CA SER A 28 -8.25 -1.01 -11.86
C SER A 28 -8.65 -2.23 -11.02
N THR A 29 -9.58 -2.03 -10.09
CA THR A 29 -10.14 -3.12 -9.27
C THR A 29 -10.80 -4.20 -10.12
N ALA A 30 -11.49 -3.82 -11.21
CA ALA A 30 -12.08 -4.74 -12.17
C ALA A 30 -11.02 -5.55 -12.92
N GLN A 31 -9.98 -4.89 -13.45
CA GLN A 31 -8.90 -5.59 -14.17
C GLN A 31 -8.16 -6.57 -13.26
N LEU A 32 -7.99 -6.25 -11.97
CA LEU A 32 -7.41 -7.18 -11.01
C LEU A 32 -8.30 -8.43 -10.83
N ARG A 33 -9.62 -8.28 -10.83
CA ARG A 33 -10.56 -9.42 -10.73
C ARG A 33 -10.48 -10.35 -11.94
N ASP A 34 -10.24 -9.82 -13.12
CA ASP A 34 -10.17 -10.62 -14.35
C ASP A 34 -8.77 -11.17 -14.64
N ALA A 35 -7.71 -10.53 -14.12
CA ALA A 35 -6.34 -10.93 -14.42
C ALA A 35 -5.96 -12.30 -13.85
N ASP A 36 -5.15 -13.07 -14.58
CA ASP A 36 -4.56 -14.29 -14.06
C ASP A 36 -3.48 -13.98 -13.02
N SER A 37 -3.72 -14.35 -11.77
CA SER A 37 -2.86 -14.03 -10.62
C SER A 37 -1.44 -14.58 -10.80
N ARG A 38 -1.29 -15.78 -11.38
CA ARG A 38 0.00 -16.47 -11.45
C ARG A 38 0.94 -15.79 -12.43
N THR A 39 0.45 -15.49 -13.63
CA THR A 39 1.21 -14.79 -14.66
C THR A 39 1.49 -13.35 -14.29
N LEU A 40 0.55 -12.68 -13.63
CA LEU A 40 0.71 -11.30 -13.18
C LEU A 40 1.80 -11.20 -12.11
N PHE A 41 1.67 -11.94 -11.00
CA PHE A 41 2.61 -11.80 -9.87
C PHE A 41 3.98 -12.42 -10.12
N SER A 42 4.14 -13.28 -11.13
CA SER A 42 5.46 -13.77 -11.57
C SER A 42 6.21 -12.76 -12.45
N ARG A 43 5.51 -11.87 -13.16
CA ARG A 43 6.11 -10.87 -14.05
C ARG A 43 6.34 -9.52 -13.38
N TYR A 44 5.46 -9.14 -12.46
CA TYR A 44 5.46 -7.82 -11.83
C TYR A 44 5.72 -7.93 -10.33
N GLY A 45 6.75 -7.23 -9.85
CA GLY A 45 7.08 -7.08 -8.44
C GLY A 45 6.40 -5.88 -7.80
N ASN A 46 5.90 -4.93 -8.60
CA ASN A 46 5.18 -3.75 -8.12
C ASN A 46 3.80 -3.68 -8.78
N LEU A 47 2.75 -3.65 -7.96
CA LEU A 47 1.36 -3.53 -8.37
C LEU A 47 0.81 -2.19 -7.89
N ARG A 48 0.22 -1.43 -8.81
CA ARG A 48 -0.52 -0.21 -8.49
C ARG A 48 -1.99 -0.41 -8.78
N ILE A 49 -2.84 -0.27 -7.76
CA ILE A 49 -4.29 -0.26 -7.92
C ILE A 49 -4.74 1.20 -8.08
N LEU A 50 -5.43 1.48 -9.18
CA LEU A 50 -5.92 2.81 -9.52
C LEU A 50 -7.32 3.01 -8.94
N LEU A 51 -7.52 4.12 -8.22
CA LEU A 51 -8.80 4.57 -7.68
C LEU A 51 -9.59 3.46 -6.99
N ALA A 52 -8.98 2.85 -5.97
CA ALA A 52 -9.64 1.83 -5.18
C ALA A 52 -10.87 2.38 -4.44
N ASP A 53 -11.91 1.59 -4.42
CA ASP A 53 -13.17 1.87 -3.76
C ASP A 53 -13.18 1.36 -2.31
N LEU A 54 -14.10 1.88 -1.50
CA LEU A 54 -14.25 1.46 -0.11
C LEU A 54 -14.57 -0.03 0.08
N PRO A 55 -15.41 -0.68 -0.75
CA PRO A 55 -15.65 -2.11 -0.66
C PRO A 55 -14.37 -2.94 -0.73
N LEU A 56 -13.49 -2.67 -1.71
CA LEU A 56 -12.21 -3.36 -1.82
C LEU A 56 -11.33 -3.11 -0.59
N LEU A 57 -11.21 -1.86 -0.15
CA LEU A 57 -10.40 -1.47 1.01
C LEU A 57 -10.89 -2.13 2.30
N ARG A 58 -12.21 -2.27 2.45
CA ARG A 58 -12.81 -3.00 3.56
C ARG A 58 -12.56 -4.50 3.44
N GLY A 59 -12.70 -5.08 2.25
CA GLY A 59 -12.40 -6.48 1.97
C GLY A 59 -10.96 -6.86 2.34
N ILE A 60 -9.99 -6.03 1.94
CA ILE A 60 -8.57 -6.21 2.30
C ILE A 60 -8.36 -6.07 3.81
N ALA A 61 -9.02 -5.09 4.43
CA ALA A 61 -8.90 -4.87 5.87
C ALA A 61 -9.48 -6.02 6.70
N GLU A 62 -10.58 -6.62 6.23
CA GLU A 62 -11.31 -7.66 6.92
C GLU A 62 -10.87 -9.07 6.56
N GLN A 63 -9.95 -9.24 5.60
CA GLN A 63 -9.59 -10.53 5.02
C GLN A 63 -10.85 -11.26 4.52
N ASN A 64 -11.68 -10.54 3.77
CA ASN A 64 -12.94 -11.09 3.29
C ASN A 64 -12.68 -12.09 2.16
N ASP A 65 -12.90 -13.37 2.45
CA ASP A 65 -12.73 -14.49 1.51
C ASP A 65 -13.74 -14.50 0.36
N ASN A 66 -14.73 -13.60 0.35
CA ASN A 66 -15.70 -13.48 -0.74
C ASN A 66 -15.33 -12.44 -1.80
N ASP A 67 -14.39 -11.52 -1.54
CA ASP A 67 -13.96 -10.54 -2.55
C ASP A 67 -12.72 -11.04 -3.28
N ILE A 68 -12.91 -11.48 -4.52
CA ILE A 68 -11.85 -11.99 -5.40
C ILE A 68 -10.68 -11.02 -5.50
N ALA A 69 -10.94 -9.71 -5.55
CA ALA A 69 -9.88 -8.71 -5.62
C ALA A 69 -9.05 -8.65 -4.32
N ALA A 70 -9.72 -8.69 -3.17
CA ALA A 70 -9.04 -8.72 -1.86
C ALA A 70 -8.20 -10.00 -1.70
N ILE A 71 -8.73 -11.17 -2.09
CA ILE A 71 -8.00 -12.45 -2.07
C ILE A 71 -6.74 -12.35 -2.93
N LYS A 72 -6.86 -11.82 -4.16
CA LYS A 72 -5.70 -11.65 -5.05
C LYS A 72 -4.67 -10.68 -4.49
N LEU A 73 -5.09 -9.62 -3.81
CA LEU A 73 -4.15 -8.71 -3.15
C LEU A 73 -3.46 -9.38 -1.96
N HIS A 74 -4.17 -10.12 -1.12
CA HIS A 74 -3.55 -10.89 -0.05
C HIS A 74 -2.54 -11.90 -0.60
N TYR A 75 -2.88 -12.56 -1.71
CA TYR A 75 -1.95 -13.44 -2.41
C TYR A 75 -0.72 -12.70 -2.95
N ALA A 76 -0.90 -11.52 -3.54
CA ALA A 76 0.20 -10.67 -4.00
C ALA A 76 1.15 -10.30 -2.85
N LEU A 77 0.59 -9.87 -1.70
CA LEU A 77 1.37 -9.51 -0.51
C LEU A 77 2.13 -10.72 0.04
N ALA A 78 1.51 -11.91 0.06
CA ALA A 78 2.17 -13.15 0.47
C ALA A 78 3.35 -13.53 -0.45
N LEU A 79 3.27 -13.18 -1.74
CA LEU A 79 4.35 -13.36 -2.73
C LEU A 79 5.40 -12.24 -2.71
N GLY A 80 5.32 -11.31 -1.76
CA GLY A 80 6.25 -10.18 -1.63
C GLY A 80 6.10 -9.12 -2.74
N VAL A 81 4.94 -9.05 -3.39
CA VAL A 81 4.66 -7.97 -4.36
C VAL A 81 4.41 -6.66 -3.59
N ASN A 82 5.07 -5.59 -4.01
CA ASN A 82 4.84 -4.26 -3.48
C ASN A 82 3.53 -3.73 -4.02
N VAL A 83 2.54 -3.53 -3.16
CA VAL A 83 1.23 -3.02 -3.56
C VAL A 83 1.09 -1.55 -3.17
N GLN A 84 0.85 -0.70 -4.16
CA GLN A 84 0.46 0.69 -4.00
C GLN A 84 -1.01 0.86 -4.37
N ILE A 85 -1.79 1.55 -3.54
CA ILE A 85 -3.20 1.83 -3.78
C ILE A 85 -3.39 3.33 -3.93
N SER A 86 -3.95 3.74 -5.06
CA SER A 86 -4.42 5.11 -5.28
C SER A 86 -5.89 5.21 -4.90
N LEU A 87 -6.29 6.25 -4.19
CA LEU A 87 -7.67 6.47 -3.77
C LEU A 87 -8.03 7.95 -3.76
N CYS A 88 -9.33 8.24 -3.90
CA CYS A 88 -9.84 9.60 -3.80
C CYS A 88 -9.74 10.13 -2.38
N ARG A 89 -9.34 11.41 -2.23
CA ARG A 89 -9.29 12.10 -0.92
C ARG A 89 -10.59 12.05 -0.13
N SER A 90 -11.74 12.05 -0.81
CA SER A 90 -13.06 11.97 -0.17
C SER A 90 -13.27 10.68 0.62
N LEU A 91 -12.54 9.60 0.31
CA LEU A 91 -12.67 8.30 0.97
C LEU A 91 -11.80 8.19 2.24
N LEU A 92 -10.89 9.13 2.48
CA LEU A 92 -9.89 9.03 3.56
C LEU A 92 -10.51 9.00 4.96
N THR A 93 -11.63 9.71 5.16
CA THR A 93 -12.33 9.78 6.45
C THR A 93 -13.01 8.45 6.83
N SER A 94 -13.34 7.60 5.85
CA SER A 94 -14.07 6.35 6.05
C SER A 94 -13.18 5.10 6.00
N LEU A 95 -11.86 5.26 5.88
CA LEU A 95 -10.92 4.15 5.78
C LEU A 95 -10.86 3.28 7.05
N PRO A 96 -10.68 1.96 6.93
CA PRO A 96 -10.35 1.10 8.06
C PRO A 96 -8.86 1.20 8.45
N VAL A 97 -8.40 2.38 8.89
CA VAL A 97 -6.98 2.72 9.15
C VAL A 97 -6.27 1.72 10.05
N LYS A 98 -6.91 1.28 11.15
CA LYS A 98 -6.28 0.36 12.12
C LYS A 98 -5.84 -0.96 11.49
N LYS A 99 -6.62 -1.49 10.56
CA LYS A 99 -6.34 -2.78 9.91
C LYS A 99 -5.44 -2.57 8.69
N LEU A 100 -5.73 -1.57 7.85
CA LEU A 100 -4.94 -1.29 6.65
C LEU A 100 -3.50 -0.88 6.96
N ALA A 101 -3.27 -0.10 8.02
CA ALA A 101 -1.93 0.33 8.43
C ALA A 101 -1.04 -0.83 8.93
N ARG A 102 -1.61 -2.01 9.19
CA ARG A 102 -0.85 -3.21 9.58
C ARG A 102 -0.37 -4.02 8.38
N LEU A 103 -0.91 -3.74 7.19
CA LEU A 103 -0.55 -4.43 5.97
C LEU A 103 0.60 -3.68 5.28
N PRO A 104 1.48 -4.39 4.55
CA PRO A 104 2.56 -3.78 3.78
C PRO A 104 2.02 -3.12 2.50
N LEU A 105 1.17 -2.11 2.66
CA LEU A 105 0.50 -1.36 1.60
C LEU A 105 1.03 0.07 1.57
N SER A 106 1.27 0.58 0.37
CA SER A 106 1.54 2.00 0.15
C SER A 106 0.28 2.69 -0.36
N PHE A 107 0.00 3.91 0.10
CA PHE A 107 -1.18 4.66 -0.33
C PHE A 107 -0.79 6.00 -0.96
N CYS A 108 -1.51 6.39 -2.01
CA CYS A 108 -1.41 7.70 -2.62
C CYS A 108 -2.79 8.25 -3.00
N ASP A 109 -2.91 9.57 -3.06
CA ASP A 109 -4.13 10.20 -3.54
C ASP A 109 -4.22 10.14 -5.08
N GLU A 110 -5.29 10.70 -5.64
CA GLU A 110 -5.48 10.86 -7.08
C GLU A 110 -4.39 11.72 -7.76
N ASN A 111 -3.71 12.60 -7.01
CA ASN A 111 -2.65 13.49 -7.49
C ASN A 111 -1.23 12.90 -7.28
N GLY A 112 -1.12 11.69 -6.73
CA GLY A 112 0.15 11.03 -6.42
C GLY A 112 0.82 11.49 -5.11
N GLN A 113 0.14 12.29 -4.28
CA GLN A 113 0.61 12.62 -2.94
C GLN A 113 0.53 11.38 -2.03
N SER A 114 1.62 11.09 -1.32
CA SER A 114 1.67 9.94 -0.42
C SER A 114 0.75 10.13 0.78
N ILE A 115 0.00 9.07 1.08
CA ILE A 115 -0.90 8.97 2.23
C ILE A 115 -0.27 7.98 3.22
N ILE A 116 -0.12 8.41 4.45
CA ILE A 116 0.32 7.58 5.57
C ILE A 116 -0.86 7.33 6.50
N LEU A 117 -1.05 6.07 6.86
CA LEU A 117 -2.10 5.65 7.79
C LEU A 117 -1.49 5.47 9.19
N HIS A 118 -1.92 6.26 10.16
CA HIS A 118 -1.47 6.15 11.55
C HIS A 118 -2.42 5.30 12.38
N SER A 119 -1.95 4.13 12.82
CA SER A 119 -2.74 3.20 13.65
C SER A 119 -2.65 3.45 15.16
N GLY A 120 -1.77 4.34 15.60
CA GLY A 120 -1.55 4.70 17.00
C GLY A 120 -2.69 5.52 17.60
N GLN A 121 -2.94 5.33 18.91
CA GLN A 121 -3.90 6.18 19.65
C GLN A 121 -3.33 7.55 20.01
N LEU A 122 -2.01 7.70 19.98
CA LEU A 122 -1.30 8.94 20.21
C LEU A 122 -0.50 9.29 18.96
N LEU A 123 -0.58 10.53 18.52
CA LEU A 123 0.34 11.10 17.54
C LEU A 123 1.34 11.98 18.27
N SER A 124 2.59 11.52 18.29
CA SER A 124 3.73 12.19 18.92
C SER A 124 4.57 12.94 17.90
N TYR A 125 5.47 13.80 18.38
CA TYR A 125 6.45 14.47 17.52
C TYR A 125 7.27 13.46 16.70
N ALA A 126 7.66 12.32 17.29
CA ALA A 126 8.49 11.32 16.63
C ALA A 126 7.85 10.75 15.36
N ASP A 127 6.52 10.58 15.37
CA ASP A 127 5.74 10.07 14.24
C ASP A 127 5.73 11.06 13.06
N VAL A 128 5.77 12.36 13.36
CA VAL A 128 5.69 13.46 12.39
C VAL A 128 7.09 13.97 12.00
N ALA A 129 8.11 13.71 12.81
CA ALA A 129 9.46 14.26 12.70
C ALA A 129 10.20 13.91 11.40
N ARG A 130 9.80 12.84 10.70
CA ARG A 130 10.40 12.43 9.42
C ARG A 130 9.52 12.72 8.22
N LEU A 131 8.26 13.09 8.45
CA LEU A 131 7.29 13.34 7.39
C LEU A 131 7.41 14.78 6.87
N ARG A 132 7.13 14.97 5.57
CA ARG A 132 7.11 16.28 4.90
C ARG A 132 6.13 16.23 3.73
N ARG A 133 5.24 17.23 3.61
CA ARG A 133 4.30 17.39 2.48
C ARG A 133 3.48 16.13 2.17
N GLN A 134 2.96 15.46 3.19
CA GLN A 134 2.20 14.22 3.06
C GLN A 134 0.84 14.33 3.74
N ILE A 135 -0.06 13.41 3.39
CA ILE A 135 -1.36 13.28 4.05
C ILE A 135 -1.22 12.23 5.14
N LEU A 136 -1.55 12.58 6.38
CA LEU A 136 -1.54 11.66 7.50
C LEU A 136 -2.97 11.41 7.96
N VAL A 137 -3.47 10.20 7.72
CA VAL A 137 -4.81 9.77 8.11
C VAL A 137 -4.72 9.11 9.48
N LEU A 138 -5.36 9.72 10.46
CA LEU A 138 -5.36 9.27 11.85
C LEU A 138 -6.55 8.37 12.09
N ARG A 139 -6.35 7.27 12.82
CA ARG A 139 -7.49 6.46 13.30
C ARG A 139 -8.47 7.27 14.15
N ARG A 140 -9.71 6.82 14.22
CA ARG A 140 -10.72 7.33 15.18
C ARG A 140 -10.15 7.43 16.61
N ARG A 141 -10.48 8.55 17.27
CA ARG A 141 -10.08 8.90 18.65
C ARG A 141 -8.56 8.97 18.87
N CYS A 142 -7.79 9.32 17.84
CA CYS A 142 -6.36 9.59 18.00
C CYS A 142 -6.14 10.94 18.72
N ILE A 143 -5.39 10.89 19.82
CA ILE A 143 -4.95 12.07 20.56
C ILE A 143 -3.73 12.63 19.84
N VAL A 144 -3.77 13.92 19.50
CA VAL A 144 -2.65 14.60 18.85
C VAL A 144 -1.97 15.49 19.87
N THR A 145 -0.67 15.25 20.11
CA THR A 145 0.13 16.12 20.99
C THR A 145 0.31 17.51 20.37
N ALA A 146 0.45 18.54 21.20
CA ALA A 146 0.68 19.91 20.74
C ALA A 146 1.91 20.01 19.83
N LEU A 147 3.02 19.38 20.24
CA LEU A 147 4.26 19.33 19.45
C LEU A 147 4.07 18.62 18.11
N ALA A 148 3.26 17.56 18.04
CA ALA A 148 2.95 16.90 16.76
C ALA A 148 2.10 17.78 15.85
N HIS A 149 1.17 18.55 16.42
CA HIS A 149 0.33 19.48 15.68
C HIS A 149 1.15 20.63 15.08
N GLU A 150 2.01 21.26 15.89
CA GLU A 150 2.92 22.31 15.44
C GLU A 150 3.88 21.79 14.37
N ALA A 151 4.50 20.63 14.59
CA ALA A 151 5.39 20.02 13.62
C ALA A 151 4.67 19.68 12.30
N ALA A 152 3.42 19.21 12.37
CA ALA A 152 2.62 18.93 11.18
C ALA A 152 2.35 20.20 10.37
N SER A 153 1.99 21.30 11.05
CA SER A 153 1.72 22.60 10.42
C SER A 153 2.97 23.16 9.73
N VAL A 154 4.10 23.21 10.45
CA VAL A 154 5.39 23.69 9.90
C VAL A 154 5.85 22.87 8.68
N ARG A 155 5.52 21.58 8.64
CA ARG A 155 5.97 20.66 7.58
C ARG A 155 4.94 20.45 6.46
N ASN A 156 3.86 21.24 6.45
CA ASN A 156 2.76 21.15 5.49
C ASN A 156 2.17 19.72 5.40
N ILE A 157 1.99 19.08 6.56
CA ILE A 157 1.37 17.76 6.67
C ILE A 157 -0.12 17.94 6.90
N GLN A 158 -0.93 17.33 6.04
CA GLN A 158 -2.39 17.39 6.16
C GLN A 158 -2.85 16.30 7.11
N LEU A 159 -3.34 16.68 8.29
CA LEU A 159 -3.90 15.76 9.27
C LEU A 159 -5.39 15.52 8.97
N ILE A 160 -5.74 14.29 8.62
CA ILE A 160 -7.14 13.89 8.42
C ILE A 160 -7.56 13.02 9.59
N ARG A 161 -8.54 13.50 10.35
CA ARG A 161 -9.15 12.75 11.44
C ARG A 161 -10.35 11.98 10.91
N GLN A 162 -10.51 10.76 11.39
CA GLN A 162 -11.71 9.99 11.15
C GLN A 162 -12.79 10.40 12.15
N GLU A 163 -13.96 10.76 11.63
CA GLU A 163 -15.20 10.93 12.39
C GLU A 163 -15.66 9.59 12.96
#